data_AF-A0A7W0V759-F1
#
_entry.id   AF-A0A7W0V759-F1
#
_cell.length_a   1.000
_cell.length_b   1.000
_cell.length_c   1.000
_cell.angle_alpha   90.00
_cell.angle_beta   90.00
_cell.angle_gamma   90.00
#
_symmetry.space_group_name_H-M   'P 1'
#
loop_
_entity.id
_entity.type
_entity.pdbx_description
1 polymer ?
#
loop_
_entity_poly.entity_id
_entity_poly.type
_entity_poly.pdbx_seq_one_letter_code
_entity_poly.pdbx_strand_id
1 'polypeptide(L)'
;MVPVTGGVSPLRLGTRGSALALVQTELTIARLRAADPSRLIETRIISTEGDRDKTSPLSVIGGRGVFTSAIESAILRGDIDAAVHSAKDL
;
A
#
# COMPACT_ATOMS: atom_id res chain seq x y z
N MET A 1 -2.70 25.32 6.36
CA MET A 1 -4.06 24.81 6.61
C MET A 1 -4.61 24.35 5.27
N VAL A 2 -4.52 23.05 4.98
CA VAL A 2 -5.04 22.48 3.73
C VAL A 2 -6.56 22.35 3.89
N PRO A 3 -7.37 22.89 2.96
CA PRO A 3 -8.81 22.81 3.07
C PRO A 3 -9.25 21.38 2.79
N VAL A 4 -9.85 20.72 3.78
CA VAL A 4 -10.59 19.46 3.56
C VAL A 4 -11.97 19.82 3.03
N THR A 5 -12.06 19.95 1.70
CA THR A 5 -13.35 20.03 1.02
C THR A 5 -14.10 18.72 1.20
N GLY A 6 -15.22 18.76 1.91
CA GLY A 6 -16.11 17.63 2.19
C GLY A 6 -16.86 17.11 0.95
N GLY A 7 -16.11 16.56 -0.01
CA GLY A 7 -16.60 15.54 -0.93
C GLY A 7 -16.14 14.17 -0.45
N VAL A 8 -16.85 13.10 -0.82
CA VAL A 8 -16.42 11.73 -0.47
C VAL A 8 -15.19 11.37 -1.31
N SER A 9 -14.00 11.76 -0.84
CA SER A 9 -12.75 11.33 -1.45
C SER A 9 -12.57 9.81 -1.25
N PRO A 10 -12.11 9.07 -2.27
CA PRO A 10 -11.88 7.65 -2.14
C PRO A 10 -10.79 7.37 -1.11
N LEU A 11 -10.93 6.27 -0.36
CA LEU A 11 -9.87 5.74 0.47
C LEU A 11 -8.78 5.14 -0.44
N ARG A 12 -7.58 5.70 -0.40
CA ARG A 12 -6.45 5.26 -1.22
C ARG A 12 -5.64 4.21 -0.49
N LEU A 13 -5.73 2.95 -0.95
CA LEU A 13 -4.99 1.82 -0.39
C LEU A 13 -3.71 1.56 -1.19
N GLY A 14 -2.56 1.67 -0.54
CA GLY A 14 -1.26 1.28 -1.07
C GLY A 14 -1.00 -0.22 -0.97
N THR A 15 -0.39 -0.80 -2.00
CA THR A 15 0.06 -2.20 -1.98
C THR A 15 1.26 -2.42 -2.89
N ARG A 16 2.00 -3.52 -2.68
CA ARG A 16 3.06 -3.95 -3.60
C ARG A 16 2.46 -4.54 -4.88
N GLY A 17 3.24 -4.55 -5.97
CA GLY A 17 2.82 -5.08 -7.26
C GLY A 17 2.85 -6.61 -7.40
N SER A 18 3.27 -7.35 -6.36
CA SER A 18 3.31 -8.82 -6.42
C SER A 18 1.90 -9.41 -6.46
N ALA A 19 1.74 -10.56 -7.14
CA ALA A 19 0.44 -11.22 -7.24
C ALA A 19 -0.20 -11.51 -5.86
N LEU A 20 0.60 -11.93 -4.88
CA LEU A 20 0.11 -12.17 -3.52
C LEU A 20 -0.38 -10.88 -2.85
N ALA A 21 0.37 -9.78 -2.98
CA ALA A 21 -0.01 -8.50 -2.40
C ALA A 21 -1.32 -7.96 -3.00
N LEU A 22 -1.51 -8.11 -4.32
CA LEU A 22 -2.75 -7.76 -4.99
C LEU A 22 -3.94 -8.58 -4.47
N VAL A 23 -3.78 -9.90 -4.33
CA VAL A 23 -4.83 -10.76 -3.77
C VAL A 23 -5.18 -10.38 -2.32
N GLN A 24 -4.17 -10.11 -1.49
CA GLN A 24 -4.40 -9.65 -0.10
C GLN A 24 -5.14 -8.30 -0.07
N THR A 25 -4.85 -7.42 -1.01
CA THR A 25 -5.51 -6.12 -1.15
C THR A 25 -6.97 -6.29 -1.56
N GLU A 26 -7.26 -7.12 -2.55
CA GLU A 26 -8.65 -7.43 -2.96
C GLU A 26 -9.46 -8.07 -1.82
N LEU A 27 -8.87 -9.00 -1.07
CA LEU A 27 -9.51 -9.58 0.11
C LEU A 27 -9.86 -8.51 1.16
N THR A 28 -8.95 -7.57 1.39
CA THR A 28 -9.16 -6.44 2.31
C THR A 28 -10.29 -5.54 1.81
N ILE A 29 -10.29 -5.18 0.52
CA ILE A 29 -11.32 -4.35 -0.12
C ILE A 29 -12.69 -5.02 -0.03
N ALA A 30 -12.78 -6.34 -0.26
CA ALA A 30 -14.02 -7.07 -0.14
C ALA A 30 -14.62 -6.97 1.27
N ARG A 31 -13.77 -7.07 2.31
CA ARG A 31 -14.22 -6.90 3.71
C ARG A 31 -14.63 -5.46 4.02
N LEU A 32 -13.89 -4.47 3.52
CA LEU A 32 -14.24 -3.06 3.70
C LEU A 32 -15.57 -2.72 3.02
N ARG A 33 -15.79 -3.19 1.78
CA ARG A 33 -17.06 -3.00 1.05
C ARG A 33 -18.24 -3.70 1.72
N ALA A 34 -18.01 -4.84 2.36
CA ALA A 34 -19.06 -5.52 3.12
C ALA A 34 -19.47 -4.73 4.37
N ALA A 35 -18.54 -3.98 4.99
CA ALA A 35 -18.81 -3.16 6.17
C ALA A 35 -19.36 -1.76 5.83
N ASP A 36 -18.88 -1.14 4.74
CA ASP A 36 -19.34 0.16 4.23
C ASP A 36 -19.47 0.09 2.69
N PRO A 37 -20.63 -0.33 2.15
CA PRO A 37 -20.84 -0.45 0.71
C PRO A 37 -20.76 0.88 -0.05
N SER A 38 -20.92 2.00 0.65
CA SER A 38 -20.88 3.34 0.05
C SER A 38 -19.46 3.89 -0.09
N ARG A 39 -18.47 3.24 0.53
CA ARG A 39 -17.07 3.67 0.51
C ARG A 39 -16.47 3.52 -0.87
N LEU A 40 -16.05 4.65 -1.45
CA LEU A 40 -15.16 4.65 -2.60
C LEU A 40 -13.75 4.23 -2.15
N ILE A 41 -13.15 3.29 -2.86
CA ILE A 41 -11.80 2.77 -2.57
C ILE A 41 -10.99 2.79 -3.87
N GLU A 42 -9.77 3.31 -3.81
CA GLU A 42 -8.81 3.31 -4.90
C GLU A 42 -7.55 2.55 -4.48
N THR A 43 -7.07 1.62 -5.32
CA THR A 43 -5.82 0.90 -5.07
C THR A 43 -4.66 1.57 -5.79
N ARG A 44 -3.56 1.82 -5.08
CA ARG A 44 -2.30 2.36 -5.60
C ARG A 44 -1.19 1.33 -5.48
N ILE A 45 -0.66 0.88 -6.60
CA ILE A 45 0.50 -0.01 -6.62
C ILE A 45 1.76 0.82 -6.39
N ILE A 46 2.49 0.49 -5.34
CA ILE A 46 3.76 1.13 -4.98
C ILE A 46 4.89 0.16 -5.31
N SER A 47 5.70 0.54 -6.30
CA SER A 47 6.91 -0.19 -6.66
C SER A 47 7.97 0.05 -5.58
N THR A 48 8.36 -1.02 -4.90
CA THR A 48 9.46 -0.99 -3.92
C THR A 48 10.79 -1.26 -4.60
N GLU A 49 11.90 -0.87 -3.98
CA GLU A 49 13.24 -1.09 -4.52
C GLU A 49 13.56 -2.60 -4.63
N GLY A 50 13.08 -3.39 -3.67
CA GLY A 50 13.17 -4.85 -3.72
C GLY A 50 12.26 -5.53 -4.75
N ASP A 51 11.32 -4.81 -5.39
CA ASP A 51 10.61 -5.32 -6.57
C ASP A 51 11.43 -5.11 -7.86
N ARG A 52 12.35 -4.12 -7.87
CA ARG A 52 13.20 -3.76 -9.01
C ARG A 52 14.48 -4.59 -9.07
N ASP A 53 15.06 -4.95 -7.93
CA ASP A 53 16.23 -5.83 -7.86
C ASP A 53 15.86 -7.22 -7.30
N LYS A 54 15.70 -8.19 -8.22
CA LYS A 54 15.46 -9.61 -7.91
C LYS A 54 16.73 -10.45 -7.93
N THR A 55 17.86 -9.83 -8.24
CA THR A 55 19.12 -10.51 -8.57
C THR A 55 20.14 -10.41 -7.45
N SER A 56 20.13 -9.31 -6.72
CA SER A 56 21.01 -9.12 -5.57
C SER A 56 20.48 -9.88 -4.35
N PRO A 57 21.34 -10.56 -3.57
CA PRO A 57 20.93 -11.18 -2.32
C PRO A 57 20.25 -10.17 -1.39
N LEU A 58 19.20 -10.59 -0.68
CA LEU A 58 18.54 -9.79 0.36
C LEU A 58 19.51 -9.25 1.41
N SER A 59 20.66 -9.91 1.63
CA SER A 59 21.73 -9.45 2.52
C SER A 59 22.54 -8.26 1.97
N VAL A 60 22.56 -8.06 0.65
CA VAL A 60 23.22 -6.92 -0.02
C VAL A 60 22.28 -5.73 -0.13
N ILE A 61 20.99 -5.99 -0.38
CA ILE A 61 19.93 -4.98 -0.39
C ILE A 61 19.50 -4.61 1.05
N GLY A 62 19.80 -5.48 2.02
CA GLY A 62 19.27 -5.50 3.39
C GLY A 62 19.73 -4.38 4.32
N GLY A 63 19.35 -3.15 3.99
CA GLY A 63 19.00 -2.16 5.01
C GLY A 63 17.61 -2.48 5.58
N ARG A 64 17.35 -2.08 6.84
CA ARG A 64 15.99 -2.09 7.42
C ARG A 64 15.03 -1.34 6.47
N GLY A 65 13.94 -1.98 6.02
CA GLY A 65 12.82 -1.29 5.37
C GLY A 65 12.72 -1.34 3.83
N VAL A 66 13.53 -2.13 3.10
CA VAL A 66 13.49 -2.17 1.61
C VAL A 66 12.07 -2.33 1.03
N PHE A 67 11.20 -3.10 1.69
CA PHE A 67 9.84 -3.36 1.21
C PHE A 67 8.76 -2.45 1.80
N THR A 68 9.06 -1.72 2.88
CA THR A 68 8.06 -0.87 3.59
C THR A 68 8.35 0.61 3.43
N SER A 69 9.61 1.04 3.33
CA SER A 69 9.99 2.45 3.32
C SER A 69 9.37 3.26 2.17
N ALA A 70 9.19 2.66 1.00
CA ALA A 70 8.52 3.33 -0.12
C ALA A 70 7.02 3.58 0.17
N ILE A 71 6.37 2.62 0.83
CA ILE A 71 4.96 2.68 1.20
C ILE A 71 4.75 3.63 2.38
N GLU A 72 5.59 3.54 3.42
CA GLU A 72 5.62 4.48 4.54
C GLU A 72 5.80 5.92 4.05
N SER A 73 6.74 6.14 3.13
CA SER A 73 6.96 7.46 2.53
C SER A 73 5.74 7.95 1.74
N ALA A 74 5.01 7.06 1.07
CA ALA A 74 3.78 7.42 0.36
C ALA A 74 2.64 7.80 1.31
N ILE A 75 2.54 7.13 2.46
CA ILE A 75 1.62 7.55 3.54
C ILE A 75 2.01 8.94 4.05
N LEU A 76 3.29 9.17 4.35
CA LEU A 76 3.78 10.44 4.90
C LEU A 76 3.60 11.62 3.92
N ARG A 77 3.70 11.39 2.62
CA ARG A 77 3.40 12.40 1.58
C ARG A 77 1.90 12.61 1.34
N GLY A 78 1.06 11.74 1.87
CA GLY A 78 -0.39 11.77 1.63
C GLY A 78 -0.79 11.25 0.25
N ASP A 79 0.07 10.47 -0.42
CA ASP A 79 -0.22 9.83 -1.71
C ASP A 79 -1.25 8.68 -1.53
N ILE A 80 -1.19 8.01 -0.39
CA ILE A 80 -2.10 6.94 0.06
C ILE A 80 -2.54 7.19 1.50
N ASP A 81 -3.69 6.64 1.88
CA ASP A 81 -4.29 6.80 3.21
C ASP A 81 -3.98 5.62 4.14
N ALA A 82 -3.83 4.42 3.57
CA ALA A 82 -3.45 3.21 4.29
C ALA A 82 -2.72 2.24 3.36
N ALA A 83 -2.07 1.21 3.92
CA ALA A 83 -1.38 0.18 3.16
C ALA A 83 -1.82 -1.23 3.57
N VAL A 84 -1.77 -2.16 2.61
CA VAL A 84 -2.00 -3.58 2.85
C VAL A 84 -0.67 -4.33 2.73
N HIS A 85 -0.30 -5.05 3.80
CA HIS A 85 0.93 -5.83 3.87
C HIS A 85 0.66 -7.25 4.37
N SER A 86 1.56 -8.16 3.98
CA SER A 86 1.73 -9.40 4.73
C SER A 86 2.32 -9.07 6.09
N ALA A 87 1.72 -9.57 7.17
CA ALA A 87 2.12 -9.24 8.54
C ALA A 87 3.59 -9.58 8.86
N LYS A 88 4.18 -10.57 8.17
CA LYS A 88 5.59 -10.97 8.33
C LYS A 88 6.60 -9.97 7.76
N ASP A 89 6.15 -9.05 6.90
CA ASP A 89 7.00 -8.09 6.19
C ASP A 89 6.97 -6.70 6.85
N LEU A 90 6.31 -6.58 8.01
CA LEU A 90 6.32 -5.43 8.93
C LEU A 90 7.35 -5.68 10.04
#